data_AF-A0A2M7G025-F1
#
_entry.id   AF-A0A2M7G025-F1
#
_cell.length_a   1.000
_cell.length_b   1.000
_cell.length_c   1.000
_cell.angle_alpha   90.00
_cell.angle_beta   90.00
_cell.angle_gamma   90.00
#
_symmetry.space_group_name_H-M   'P 1'
#
loop_
_entity.id
_entity.type
_entity.pdbx_description
1 polymer ?
#
loop_
_entity_poly.entity_id
_entity_poly.type
_entity_poly.pdbx_seq_one_letter_code
_entity_poly.pdbx_strand_id
1 'polypeptide(L)'
;MKLSRAGFLRKMAAEAINVLPHFVPGLPLLNVSEPDLHREWIEIGSVAQFKPETLTEVNQKQQIVFADYKGFWALDYETYHQGGNSPRRPLRIEVNGQLSLNPQESWSEGDYLSFLTGNRITEEEV
;
A
#
# COMPACT_ATOMS: atom_id res chain seq x y z
N MET A 1 14.08 -30.27 -44.64
CA MET A 1 12.90 -29.59 -44.05
C MET A 1 13.32 -28.89 -42.76
N LYS A 2 12.92 -27.62 -42.62
CA LYS A 2 13.02 -26.79 -41.41
C LYS A 2 11.92 -27.17 -40.40
N LEU A 3 12.24 -27.20 -39.11
CA LEU A 3 11.35 -26.89 -37.96
C LEU A 3 12.29 -26.40 -36.83
N SER A 4 12.61 -25.10 -36.74
CA SER A 4 12.01 -24.02 -35.92
C SER A 4 12.26 -24.10 -34.40
N ARG A 5 12.78 -22.99 -33.83
CA ARG A 5 13.17 -22.76 -32.41
C ARG A 5 12.04 -22.87 -31.37
N ALA A 6 10.81 -23.22 -31.77
CA ALA A 6 9.66 -23.33 -30.87
C ALA A 6 9.68 -24.57 -29.95
N GLY A 7 10.64 -25.49 -30.11
CA GLY A 7 10.75 -26.70 -29.29
C GLY A 7 11.65 -26.59 -28.05
N PHE A 8 12.39 -25.50 -27.86
CA PHE A 8 13.38 -25.39 -26.77
C PHE A 8 12.84 -24.70 -25.50
N LEU A 9 11.70 -24.00 -25.59
CA LEU A 9 11.12 -23.24 -24.47
C LEU A 9 10.06 -24.03 -23.66
N ARG A 10 9.89 -25.33 -23.89
CA ARG A 10 8.95 -26.19 -23.13
C ARG A 10 9.63 -27.17 -22.15
N LYS A 11 10.92 -26.98 -21.83
CA LYS A 11 11.65 -27.89 -20.92
C LYS A 11 12.19 -27.26 -19.64
N MET A 12 11.83 -26.01 -19.34
CA MET A 12 12.16 -25.31 -18.08
C MET A 12 10.88 -24.99 -17.25
N ALA A 13 9.80 -25.75 -17.46
CA ALA A 13 8.51 -25.51 -16.81
C ALA A 13 7.90 -26.79 -16.23
N ALA A 14 8.74 -27.70 -15.71
CA ALA A 14 8.30 -28.97 -15.15
C ALA A 14 9.18 -29.46 -13.98
N GLU A 15 9.68 -28.56 -13.13
CA GLU A 15 10.21 -28.90 -11.80
C GLU A 15 9.39 -28.17 -10.74
N ALA A 16 8.16 -28.62 -10.58
CA ALA A 16 7.47 -28.55 -9.31
C ALA A 16 7.32 -30.00 -8.83
N ILE A 17 7.40 -30.19 -7.50
CA ILE A 17 6.99 -31.38 -6.74
C ILE A 17 8.11 -32.41 -6.48
N ASN A 18 8.88 -32.19 -5.42
CA ASN A 18 8.87 -33.01 -4.18
C ASN A 18 10.16 -32.74 -3.38
N VAL A 19 10.13 -31.76 -2.49
CA VAL A 19 11.05 -31.75 -1.35
C VAL A 19 10.18 -31.67 -0.11
N LEU A 20 9.78 -32.84 0.38
CA LEU A 20 9.27 -32.98 1.75
C LEU A 20 10.37 -32.46 2.70
N PRO A 21 10.05 -31.57 3.65
CA PRO A 21 11.04 -31.15 4.63
C PRO A 21 11.41 -32.36 5.48
N HIS A 22 12.69 -32.73 5.46
CA HIS A 22 13.24 -33.65 6.44
C HIS A 22 13.08 -32.99 7.81
N PHE A 23 12.27 -33.60 8.68
CA PHE A 23 12.09 -33.13 10.05
C PHE A 23 13.40 -33.37 10.79
N VAL A 24 14.15 -32.31 11.09
CA VAL A 24 15.36 -32.36 11.91
C VAL A 24 14.95 -32.14 13.37
N PRO A 25 14.96 -33.16 14.25
CA PRO A 25 14.65 -32.97 15.66
C PRO A 25 15.79 -32.19 16.34
N GLY A 26 15.46 -31.07 17.00
CA GLY A 26 16.40 -30.34 17.87
C GLY A 26 16.81 -28.94 17.40
N LEU A 27 16.29 -28.44 16.28
CA LEU A 27 16.37 -27.01 15.98
C LEU A 27 15.17 -26.31 16.63
N PRO A 28 15.35 -25.18 17.35
CA PRO A 28 14.21 -24.32 17.63
C PRO A 28 13.59 -23.99 16.28
N LEU A 29 12.29 -24.25 16.13
CA LEU A 29 11.54 -23.71 15.00
C LEU A 29 11.90 -22.24 14.97
N LEU A 30 12.63 -21.79 13.93
CA LEU A 30 12.66 -20.38 13.62
C LEU A 30 11.19 -20.04 13.54
N ASN A 31 10.72 -19.25 14.50
CA ASN A 31 9.43 -18.61 14.40
C ASN A 31 9.60 -17.64 13.25
N VAL A 32 9.50 -18.16 12.03
CA VAL A 32 9.32 -17.37 10.84
C VAL A 32 7.95 -16.79 11.06
N SER A 33 7.91 -15.65 11.76
CA SER A 33 6.73 -14.82 11.86
C SER A 33 6.13 -14.79 10.46
N GLU A 34 4.85 -15.16 10.38
CA GLU A 34 4.09 -15.18 9.14
C GLU A 34 4.48 -13.94 8.30
N PRO A 35 4.67 -14.07 6.97
CA PRO A 35 4.80 -12.87 6.16
C PRO A 35 3.62 -11.97 6.53
N ASP A 36 3.90 -10.74 6.93
CA ASP A 36 2.93 -9.77 7.45
C ASP A 36 1.91 -9.48 6.33
N LEU A 37 0.90 -10.36 6.21
CA LEU A 37 -0.03 -10.50 5.10
C LEU A 37 -1.08 -9.38 5.05
N HIS A 38 -0.96 -8.37 5.91
CA HIS A 38 -2.03 -7.39 6.15
C HIS A 38 -1.64 -5.92 5.96
N ARG A 39 -0.41 -5.60 5.53
CA ARG A 39 -0.04 -4.22 5.16
C ARG A 39 -0.19 -3.98 3.67
N GLU A 40 -1.39 -4.21 3.16
CA GLU A 40 -1.66 -3.98 1.74
C GLU A 40 -1.85 -2.47 1.50
N TRP A 41 -0.89 -1.90 0.79
CA TRP A 41 -0.98 -0.55 0.25
C TRP A 41 -1.73 -0.62 -1.08
N ILE A 42 -2.83 0.13 -1.18
CA ILE A 42 -3.63 0.21 -2.40
C ILE A 42 -3.25 1.48 -3.18
N GLU A 43 -3.01 1.33 -4.48
CA GLU A 43 -2.81 2.46 -5.38
C GLU A 43 -4.14 3.19 -5.60
N ILE A 44 -4.16 4.50 -5.35
CA ILE A 44 -5.39 5.31 -5.43
C ILE A 44 -5.36 6.36 -6.54
N GLY A 45 -4.19 6.64 -7.12
CA GLY A 45 -4.03 7.53 -8.27
C GLY A 45 -2.67 8.22 -8.31
N SER A 46 -2.40 8.95 -9.40
CA SER A 46 -1.20 9.77 -9.48
C SER A 46 -1.33 11.00 -8.60
N VAL A 47 -0.25 11.40 -7.93
CA VAL A 47 -0.17 12.63 -7.10
C VAL A 47 -0.74 13.86 -7.84
N ALA A 48 -0.50 13.97 -9.15
CA ALA A 48 -0.98 15.09 -9.97
C ALA A 48 -2.51 15.15 -10.15
N GLN A 49 -3.24 14.07 -9.84
CA GLN A 49 -4.70 14.03 -9.91
C GLN A 49 -5.36 14.69 -8.70
N PHE A 50 -4.64 14.77 -7.57
CA PHE A 50 -5.12 15.34 -6.31
C PHE A 50 -4.75 16.82 -6.25
N LYS A 51 -5.72 17.69 -6.53
CA LYS A 51 -5.49 19.15 -6.54
C LYS A 51 -5.59 19.70 -5.11
N PRO A 52 -4.79 20.72 -4.75
CA PRO A 52 -4.97 21.42 -3.48
C PRO A 52 -6.40 21.93 -3.30
N GLU A 53 -6.86 21.92 -2.06
CA GLU A 53 -8.20 22.30 -1.61
C GLU A 53 -9.33 21.47 -2.22
N THR A 54 -9.02 20.27 -2.72
CA THR A 54 -10.02 19.35 -3.25
C THR A 54 -10.15 18.07 -2.43
N LEU A 55 -11.37 17.58 -2.38
CA LEU A 55 -11.77 16.30 -1.82
C LEU A 55 -11.91 15.30 -2.98
N THR A 56 -11.21 14.17 -2.90
CA THR A 56 -11.28 13.11 -3.91
C THR A 56 -11.72 11.79 -3.27
N GLU A 57 -12.83 11.22 -3.74
CA GLU A 57 -13.25 9.87 -3.38
C GLU A 57 -12.36 8.84 -4.08
N VAL A 58 -11.81 7.89 -3.32
CA VAL A 58 -10.91 6.84 -3.84
C VAL A 58 -11.37 5.46 -3.39
N ASN A 59 -10.78 4.42 -4.00
CA ASN A 59 -11.05 3.03 -3.65
C ASN A 59 -12.55 2.70 -3.56
N GLN A 60 -13.27 2.95 -4.67
CA GLN A 60 -14.72 2.69 -4.77
C GLN A 60 -15.57 3.42 -3.70
N LYS A 61 -15.18 4.65 -3.33
CA LYS A 61 -15.84 5.49 -2.31
C LYS A 61 -15.72 4.96 -0.87
N GLN A 62 -14.72 4.12 -0.60
CA GLN A 62 -14.45 3.69 0.77
C GLN A 62 -13.63 4.73 1.55
N GLN A 63 -12.76 5.47 0.87
CA GLN A 63 -11.93 6.51 1.46
C GLN A 63 -12.07 7.83 0.71
N ILE A 64 -11.75 8.90 1.43
CA ILE A 64 -11.69 10.26 0.93
C ILE A 64 -10.28 10.78 1.19
N VAL A 65 -9.66 11.31 0.13
CA VAL A 65 -8.33 11.93 0.18
C VAL A 65 -8.50 13.42 0.00
N PHE A 66 -7.82 14.16 0.88
CA PHE A 66 -7.72 15.62 0.86
C PHE A 66 -6.30 16.00 0.53
N ALA A 67 -6.14 17.00 -0.32
CA ALA A 67 -4.88 17.71 -0.49
C ALA A 67 -5.13 19.14 -0.04
N ASP A 68 -4.47 19.61 1.01
CA ASP A 68 -4.54 21.02 1.43
C ASP A 68 -3.15 21.66 1.37
N TYR A 69 -2.94 22.82 2.01
CA TYR A 69 -1.62 23.47 2.01
C TYR A 69 -0.59 22.75 2.89
N LYS A 70 -1.02 21.85 3.78
CA LYS A 70 -0.16 21.12 4.73
C LYS A 70 0.36 19.82 4.12
N GLY A 71 -0.47 19.12 3.37
CA GLY A 71 -0.11 17.84 2.76
C GLY A 71 -1.31 17.07 2.24
N PHE A 72 -1.10 15.78 1.99
CA PHE A 72 -2.20 14.84 1.81
C PHE A 72 -2.64 14.25 3.14
N TRP A 73 -3.94 14.04 3.29
CA TRP A 73 -4.48 13.23 4.38
C TRP A 73 -5.74 12.52 3.89
N ALA A 74 -6.08 11.41 4.52
CA ALA A 74 -7.23 10.61 4.11
C ALA A 74 -8.06 10.15 5.31
N LEU A 75 -9.35 9.94 5.08
CA LEU A 75 -10.30 9.39 6.04
C LEU A 75 -11.14 8.31 5.37
N ASP A 76 -11.79 7.47 6.16
CA ASP A 76 -12.88 6.66 5.64
C ASP A 76 -14.09 7.53 5.30
N TYR A 77 -14.80 7.15 4.24
CA TYR A 77 -15.97 7.86 3.75
C TYR A 77 -17.05 8.02 4.83
N GLU A 78 -17.37 6.94 5.55
CA GLU A 78 -18.40 6.96 6.60
C GLU A 78 -18.03 7.92 7.73
N THR A 79 -16.76 7.92 8.13
CA THR A 79 -16.22 8.81 9.16
C THR A 79 -16.42 10.28 8.79
N TYR A 80 -16.08 10.66 7.55
CA TYR A 80 -16.20 12.05 7.09
C TYR A 80 -17.65 12.53 7.15
N HIS A 81 -18.60 11.68 6.75
CA HIS A 81 -20.02 12.02 6.73
C HIS A 81 -20.69 12.00 8.11
N GLN A 82 -20.11 11.29 9.09
CA GLN A 82 -20.59 11.29 10.47
C GLN A 82 -20.12 12.54 11.26
N GLY A 83 -19.20 13.33 10.70
CA GLY A 83 -18.74 14.59 11.30
C GLY A 83 -17.95 14.41 12.61
N GLY A 84 -17.37 13.24 12.82
CA GLY A 84 -16.57 12.92 14.00
C GLY A 84 -15.07 13.10 13.78
N ASN A 85 -14.33 13.31 14.87
CA ASN A 85 -12.87 13.15 14.87
C ASN A 85 -12.54 11.68 14.72
N SER A 86 -11.72 11.36 13.73
CA SER A 86 -11.41 9.98 13.39
C SER A 86 -9.97 9.87 12.90
N PRO A 87 -9.32 8.72 13.15
CA PRO A 87 -7.97 8.49 12.68
C PRO A 87 -7.86 8.71 11.17
N ARG A 88 -6.73 9.29 10.77
CA ARG A 88 -6.36 9.43 9.37
C ARG A 88 -5.85 8.10 8.81
N ARG A 89 -6.01 7.90 7.52
CA ARG A 89 -5.44 6.75 6.81
C ARG A 89 -4.02 7.08 6.35
N PRO A 90 -3.03 6.20 6.60
CA PRO A 90 -1.69 6.40 6.10
C PRO A 90 -1.66 6.49 4.59
N LEU A 91 -0.84 7.42 4.11
CA LEU A 91 -0.58 7.64 2.70
C LEU A 91 0.93 7.54 2.46
N ARG A 92 1.31 7.18 1.23
CA ARG A 92 2.70 7.27 0.78
C ARG A 92 2.76 7.64 -0.70
N ILE A 93 3.84 8.31 -1.09
CA ILE A 93 4.17 8.55 -2.50
C ILE A 93 5.15 7.46 -2.93
N GLU A 94 4.75 6.69 -3.94
CA GLU A 94 5.61 5.70 -4.57
C GLU A 94 6.65 6.37 -5.47
N VAL A 95 7.76 5.67 -5.75
CA VAL A 95 8.87 6.18 -6.60
C VAL A 95 8.40 6.59 -8.01
N ASN A 96 7.31 6.00 -8.50
CA ASN A 96 6.70 6.30 -9.80
C ASN A 96 5.71 7.50 -9.75
N GLY A 97 5.58 8.19 -8.62
CA GLY A 97 4.65 9.33 -8.44
C GLY A 97 3.19 8.92 -8.26
N GLN A 98 2.92 7.64 -7.94
CA GLN A 98 1.60 7.21 -7.48
C GLN A 98 1.43 7.52 -5.99
N LEU A 99 0.21 7.86 -5.61
CA LEU A 99 -0.22 7.93 -4.23
C LEU A 99 -0.87 6.59 -3.87
N SER A 100 -0.44 6.03 -2.74
CA SER A 100 -0.99 4.80 -2.19
C SER A 100 -1.51 5.04 -0.79
N LEU A 101 -2.55 4.29 -0.41
CA LEU A 101 -3.21 4.36 0.89
C LEU A 101 -3.13 3.01 1.60
N ASN A 102 -3.00 3.01 2.92
CA ASN A 102 -3.17 1.80 3.72
C ASN A 102 -4.54 1.84 4.42
N PRO A 103 -5.50 0.98 4.07
CA PRO A 103 -6.84 1.01 4.63
C PRO A 103 -6.93 0.37 6.02
N GLN A 104 -5.92 -0.41 6.43
CA GLN A 104 -5.94 -1.18 7.68
C GLN A 104 -5.21 -0.46 8.81
N GLU A 105 -4.30 0.45 8.49
CA GLU A 105 -3.55 1.22 9.46
C GLU A 105 -4.21 2.57 9.77
N SER A 106 -3.74 3.20 10.83
CA SER A 106 -4.26 4.49 11.31
C SER A 106 -3.12 5.40 11.71
N TRP A 107 -3.23 6.63 11.24
CA TRP A 107 -2.49 7.78 11.72
C TRP A 107 -3.36 8.57 12.71
N SER A 108 -2.68 9.32 13.57
CA SER A 108 -3.32 10.25 14.48
C SER A 108 -4.02 11.36 13.69
N GLU A 109 -5.04 11.94 14.29
CA GLU A 109 -5.58 13.21 13.82
C GLU A 109 -4.45 14.25 13.76
N GLY A 110 -4.45 15.08 12.72
CA GLY A 110 -3.37 16.07 12.50
C GLY A 110 -2.15 15.52 11.73
N ASP A 111 -2.07 14.23 11.42
CA ASP A 111 -0.96 13.69 10.60
C ASP A 111 -1.19 13.88 9.09
N TYR A 112 -0.19 14.38 8.39
CA TYR A 112 -0.19 14.62 6.95
C TYR A 112 0.93 13.84 6.27
N LEU A 113 0.77 13.57 4.98
CA LEU A 113 1.85 13.21 4.08
C LEU A 113 2.36 14.47 3.38
N SER A 114 3.61 14.85 3.64
CA SER A 114 4.23 16.04 3.05
C SER A 114 4.34 15.94 1.53
N PHE A 115 3.95 17.01 0.81
CA PHE A 115 4.23 17.12 -0.63
C PHE A 115 5.73 17.21 -0.94
N LEU A 116 6.51 17.77 0.00
CA LEU A 116 7.93 18.07 -0.20
C LEU A 116 8.79 16.85 0.04
N THR A 117 8.52 16.12 1.13
CA THR A 117 9.41 15.04 1.59
C THR A 117 8.85 13.66 1.31
N GLY A 118 7.54 13.52 1.05
CA GLY A 118 6.89 12.22 0.94
C GLY A 118 6.86 11.43 2.26
N ASN A 119 7.15 12.08 3.39
CA ASN A 119 7.11 11.49 4.73
C ASN A 119 5.87 11.95 5.49
N ARG A 120 5.49 11.18 6.51
CA ARG A 120 4.53 11.61 7.52
C ARG A 120 5.09 12.82 8.28
N ILE A 121 4.25 13.81 8.50
CA ILE A 121 4.48 14.99 9.34
C ILE A 121 3.26 15.20 10.24
N THR A 122 3.44 15.77 11.44
CA THR A 122 2.33 16.19 12.30
C THR A 122 1.92 17.63 12.01
N GLU A 123 0.79 18.07 12.58
CA GLU A 123 0.29 19.43 12.40
C GLU A 123 1.27 20.51 12.88
N GLU A 124 2.08 20.22 13.90
CA GLU A 124 3.09 21.13 14.45
C GLU A 124 4.34 21.24 13.58
N GLU A 125 4.58 20.27 12.69
CA GLU A 125 5.76 20.23 11.81
C GLU A 125 5.53 20.92 10.46
N VAL A 126 4.27 21.25 10.14
CA VAL A 126 3.86 21.95 8.90
C VAL A 126 4.19 23.43 8.99
#